data_AF-A0AAU5XAQ6-F1
#
_entry.id   AF-A0AAU5XAQ6-F1
#
_cell.length_a   1.000
_cell.length_b   1.000
_cell.length_c   1.000
_cell.angle_alpha   90.00
_cell.angle_beta   90.00
_cell.angle_gamma   90.00
#
_symmetry.space_group_name_H-M   'P 1'
#
loop_
_entity.id
_entity.type
_entity.pdbx_description
1 polymer ?
#
loop_
_entity_poly.entity_id
_entity_poly.type
_entity_poly.pdbx_seq_one_letter_code
_entity_poly.pdbx_strand_id
1 'polypeptide(L)'
;MAVSAQIRVRVDQRIQTGVEHRRPISWVLAKAVAEYLPLDRARRTEFRVVRAFAGRAIDVPALAEVDLATAQALRSDIAQAIHNGKECGEVLPRLDPGPAAVRIAAMIEGLATQVYRDPHDVNGVPTAELAASVITTELATVFTGDCRQYDGKGDD
;
A
#
# COMPACT_ATOMS: atom_id res chain seq x y z
N MET A 1 5.36 9.62 -18.92
CA MET A 1 4.73 8.44 -18.30
C MET A 1 3.63 8.91 -17.36
N ALA A 2 2.50 8.19 -17.31
CA ALA A 2 1.40 8.52 -16.39
C ALA A 2 1.83 8.33 -14.92
N VAL A 3 1.24 9.08 -13.99
CA VAL A 3 1.54 9.02 -12.55
C VAL A 3 1.40 7.60 -11.99
N SER A 4 0.35 6.88 -12.38
CA SER A 4 0.12 5.49 -11.99
C SER A 4 1.26 4.55 -12.39
N ALA A 5 1.86 4.77 -13.56
CA ALA A 5 3.00 3.96 -14.03
C ALA A 5 4.27 4.21 -13.18
N GLN A 6 4.51 5.45 -12.73
CA GLN A 6 5.66 5.76 -11.88
C GLN A 6 5.54 5.12 -10.49
N ILE A 7 4.34 5.16 -9.91
CA ILE A 7 4.05 4.49 -8.64
C ILE A 7 4.24 2.97 -8.81
N ARG A 8 3.70 2.38 -9.89
CA ARG A 8 3.82 0.95 -10.16
C ARG A 8 5.27 0.48 -10.26
N VAL A 9 6.13 1.23 -10.95
CA VAL A 9 7.57 0.92 -11.03
C VAL A 9 8.20 0.84 -9.64
N ARG A 10 7.88 1.77 -8.73
CA ARG A 10 8.42 1.73 -7.36
C ARG A 10 7.84 0.58 -6.54
N VAL A 11 6.55 0.31 -6.68
CA VAL A 11 5.89 -0.85 -6.05
C VAL A 11 6.56 -2.16 -6.48
N ASP A 12 6.77 -2.35 -7.78
CA ASP A 12 7.41 -3.54 -8.33
C ASP A 12 8.86 -3.68 -7.81
N GLN A 13 9.59 -2.57 -7.67
CA GLN A 13 10.91 -2.57 -7.04
C GLN A 13 10.85 -3.02 -5.57
N ARG A 14 9.84 -2.60 -4.79
CA ARG A 14 9.69 -3.05 -3.39
C ARG A 14 9.38 -4.54 -3.30
N ILE A 15 8.56 -5.05 -4.22
CA ILE A 15 8.26 -6.48 -4.32
C ILE A 15 9.54 -7.25 -4.62
N GLN A 16 10.29 -6.84 -5.64
CA GLN A 16 11.54 -7.49 -6.04
C GLN A 16 12.57 -7.51 -4.90
N THR A 17 12.83 -6.36 -4.26
CA THR A 17 13.72 -6.29 -3.09
C THR A 17 13.26 -7.20 -1.95
N GLY A 18 11.94 -7.28 -1.72
CA GLY A 18 11.35 -8.15 -0.71
C GLY A 18 11.64 -9.62 -0.96
N VAL A 19 11.45 -10.07 -2.21
CA VAL A 19 11.72 -11.45 -2.64
C VAL A 19 13.21 -11.77 -2.51
N GLU A 20 14.09 -10.89 -2.99
CA GLU A 20 15.55 -11.05 -2.93
C GLU A 20 16.05 -11.22 -1.49
N HIS A 21 15.51 -10.46 -0.56
CA HIS A 21 15.92 -10.45 0.85
C HIS A 21 15.05 -11.35 1.73
N ARG A 22 14.22 -12.23 1.14
CA ARG A 22 13.32 -13.16 1.86
C ARG A 22 12.50 -12.48 2.96
N ARG A 23 11.97 -11.29 2.66
CA ARG A 23 11.17 -10.51 3.61
C ARG A 23 9.75 -11.08 3.69
N PRO A 24 9.08 -10.97 4.85
CA PRO A 24 7.67 -11.33 4.96
C PRO A 24 6.81 -10.42 4.07
N ILE A 25 5.68 -10.96 3.61
CA ILE A 25 4.73 -10.28 2.72
C ILE A 25 4.17 -9.02 3.38
N SER A 26 3.88 -9.06 4.68
CA SER A 26 3.52 -7.88 5.48
C SER A 26 4.53 -6.73 5.33
N TRP A 27 5.83 -7.03 5.36
CA TRP A 27 6.88 -6.04 5.16
C TRP A 27 6.89 -5.51 3.73
N VAL A 28 6.73 -6.39 2.74
CA VAL A 28 6.68 -5.99 1.31
C VAL A 28 5.49 -5.09 1.06
N LEU A 29 4.31 -5.47 1.55
CA LEU A 29 3.09 -4.69 1.43
C LEU A 29 3.25 -3.33 2.12
N ALA A 30 3.84 -3.27 3.32
CA ALA A 30 4.11 -2.03 4.02
C ALA A 30 4.94 -1.05 3.18
N LYS A 31 5.98 -1.55 2.49
CA LYS A 31 6.81 -0.73 1.61
C LYS A 31 6.07 -0.32 0.33
N ALA A 32 5.32 -1.23 -0.28
CA ALA A 32 4.54 -0.95 -1.48
C ALA A 32 3.47 0.12 -1.22
N VAL A 33 2.69 0.00 -0.14
CA VAL A 33 1.62 0.98 0.16
C VAL A 33 2.18 2.35 0.56
N ALA A 34 3.38 2.41 1.13
CA ALA A 34 4.06 3.66 1.42
C ALA A 34 4.45 4.46 0.15
N GLU A 35 4.54 3.82 -1.02
CA GLU A 35 4.82 4.52 -2.30
C GLU A 35 3.65 5.39 -2.78
N TYR A 36 2.45 5.19 -2.23
CA TYR A 36 1.26 6.01 -2.48
C TYR A 36 1.19 7.26 -1.57
N LEU A 37 2.05 7.33 -0.55
CA LEU A 37 2.06 8.45 0.39
C LEU A 37 2.98 9.59 -0.09
N PRO A 38 2.57 10.87 0.07
CA PRO A 38 3.32 12.04 -0.40
C PRO A 38 4.50 12.41 0.52
N LEU A 39 5.40 11.46 0.75
CA LEU A 39 6.53 11.54 1.69
C LEU A 39 7.80 12.16 1.11
N ASP A 40 7.84 12.39 -0.20
CA ASP A 40 8.93 13.12 -0.86
C ASP A 40 8.41 14.01 -1.99
N ARG A 41 9.30 14.82 -2.58
CA ARG A 41 8.93 15.78 -3.62
C ARG A 41 8.25 15.14 -4.84
N ALA A 42 8.70 13.96 -5.27
CA ALA A 42 8.12 13.27 -6.41
C ALA A 42 6.70 12.80 -6.08
N ARG A 43 6.55 12.06 -4.97
CA ARG A 43 5.25 11.54 -4.51
C ARG A 43 4.26 12.65 -4.14
N ARG A 44 4.73 13.81 -3.68
CA ARG A 44 3.90 15.01 -3.47
C ARG A 44 3.34 15.56 -4.78
N THR A 45 4.11 15.51 -5.85
CA THR A 45 3.69 15.97 -7.18
C THR A 45 2.64 15.01 -7.74
N GLU A 46 2.90 13.70 -7.64
CA GLU A 46 1.97 12.64 -8.01
C GLU A 46 0.63 12.76 -7.25
N PHE A 47 0.68 12.94 -5.93
CA PHE A 47 -0.52 13.12 -5.09
C PHE A 47 -1.38 14.30 -5.54
N ARG A 48 -0.77 15.44 -5.89
CA ARG A 48 -1.52 16.62 -6.37
C ARG A 48 -2.26 16.32 -7.67
N VAL A 49 -1.62 15.61 -8.59
CA VAL A 49 -2.25 15.19 -9.84
C VAL A 49 -3.42 14.26 -9.55
N VAL A 50 -3.20 13.17 -8.79
CA VAL A 50 -4.25 12.21 -8.43
C VAL A 50 -5.42 12.91 -7.74
N ARG A 51 -5.15 13.81 -6.78
CA ARG A 51 -6.19 14.52 -6.05
C ARG A 51 -7.00 15.50 -6.92
N ALA A 52 -6.34 16.19 -7.86
CA ALA A 52 -7.02 17.06 -8.80
C ALA A 52 -7.93 16.25 -9.75
N PHE A 53 -7.47 15.10 -10.22
CA PHE A 53 -8.26 14.20 -11.07
C PHE A 53 -9.44 13.59 -10.33
N ALA A 54 -9.25 13.14 -9.09
CA ALA A 54 -10.33 12.62 -8.25
C ALA A 54 -11.44 13.67 -8.03
N GLY A 55 -11.07 14.94 -7.86
CA GLY A 55 -12.05 16.04 -7.79
C GLY A 55 -12.86 16.22 -9.08
N ARG A 56 -12.25 15.99 -10.25
CA ARG A 56 -12.92 16.08 -11.56
C ARG A 56 -13.72 14.84 -11.93
N ALA A 57 -13.34 13.68 -11.40
CA ALA A 57 -14.04 12.41 -11.61
C ALA A 57 -15.50 12.45 -11.10
N ILE A 58 -15.82 13.34 -10.17
CA ILE A 58 -17.20 13.55 -9.67
C ILE A 58 -18.15 13.96 -10.81
N ASP A 59 -17.69 14.80 -11.73
CA ASP A 59 -18.55 15.41 -12.77
C ASP A 59 -18.23 14.93 -14.19
N VAL A 60 -17.10 14.25 -14.40
CA VAL A 60 -16.63 13.82 -15.72
C VAL A 60 -16.61 12.30 -15.80
N PRO A 61 -17.59 11.65 -16.47
CA PRO A 61 -17.74 10.20 -16.50
C PRO A 61 -16.49 9.43 -16.96
N ALA A 62 -15.83 9.93 -18.00
CA ALA A 62 -14.59 9.32 -18.50
C ALA A 62 -13.46 9.33 -17.45
N LEU A 63 -13.42 10.34 -16.57
CA LEU A 63 -12.46 10.37 -15.46
C LEU A 63 -12.91 9.48 -14.29
N ALA A 64 -14.21 9.34 -14.06
CA ALA A 64 -14.76 8.40 -13.07
C ALA A 64 -14.40 6.95 -13.40
N GLU A 65 -14.46 6.57 -14.68
CA GLU A 65 -14.07 5.23 -15.14
C GLU A 65 -12.58 4.95 -14.87
N VAL A 66 -11.71 5.92 -15.16
CA VAL A 66 -10.26 5.82 -14.90
C VAL A 66 -9.97 5.75 -13.40
N ASP A 67 -10.65 6.56 -12.58
CA ASP A 67 -10.52 6.57 -11.13
C ASP A 67 -10.95 5.22 -10.53
N LEU A 68 -12.12 4.72 -10.95
CA LEU A 68 -12.64 3.42 -10.55
C LEU A 68 -11.69 2.28 -10.91
N ALA A 69 -11.19 2.24 -12.15
CA ALA A 69 -10.26 1.21 -12.60
C ALA A 69 -8.95 1.26 -11.81
N THR A 70 -8.44 2.46 -11.50
CA THR A 70 -7.23 2.64 -10.69
C THR A 70 -7.44 2.14 -9.26
N ALA A 71 -8.58 2.48 -8.65
CA ALA A 71 -8.92 2.03 -7.30
C ALA A 71 -9.15 0.51 -7.23
N GLN A 72 -9.76 -0.08 -8.27
CA GLN A 72 -9.92 -1.54 -8.40
C GLN A 72 -8.57 -2.25 -8.50
N ALA A 73 -7.65 -1.74 -9.32
CA ALA A 73 -6.32 -2.32 -9.46
C ALA A 73 -5.56 -2.31 -8.12
N LEU A 74 -5.56 -1.18 -7.39
CA LEU A 74 -4.95 -1.10 -6.06
C LEU A 74 -5.54 -2.13 -5.09
N ARG A 75 -6.87 -2.23 -5.02
CA ARG A 75 -7.54 -3.20 -4.13
C ARG A 75 -7.22 -4.65 -4.55
N SER A 76 -7.13 -4.93 -5.84
CA SER A 76 -6.76 -6.25 -6.35
C SER A 76 -5.33 -6.62 -5.95
N ASP A 77 -4.38 -5.69 -6.09
CA ASP A 77 -2.99 -5.91 -5.70
C ASP A 77 -2.87 -6.17 -4.18
N ILE A 78 -3.58 -5.40 -3.35
CA ILE A 78 -3.61 -5.62 -1.89
C ILE A 78 -4.27 -6.97 -1.55
N ALA A 79 -5.40 -7.30 -2.16
CA ALA A 79 -6.09 -8.58 -1.93
C ALA A 79 -5.20 -9.76 -2.32
N GLN A 80 -4.44 -9.65 -3.42
CA GLN A 80 -3.47 -10.66 -3.82
C GLN A 80 -2.35 -10.82 -2.79
N ALA A 81 -1.81 -9.72 -2.25
CA ALA A 81 -0.81 -9.79 -1.19
C ALA A 81 -1.35 -10.48 0.07
N ILE A 82 -2.59 -10.19 0.47
CA ILE A 82 -3.25 -10.85 1.60
C ILE A 82 -3.45 -12.34 1.31
N HIS A 83 -3.90 -12.70 0.10
CA HIS A 83 -4.05 -14.09 -0.30
C HIS A 83 -2.71 -14.84 -0.25
N ASN A 84 -1.63 -14.26 -0.79
CA ASN A 84 -0.29 -14.84 -0.69
C ASN A 84 0.15 -15.00 0.77
N GLY A 85 -0.21 -14.05 1.64
CA GLY A 85 -0.03 -14.15 3.10
C GLY A 85 -0.75 -15.35 3.72
N LYS A 86 -1.90 -15.76 3.19
CA LYS A 86 -2.61 -16.97 3.64
C LYS A 86 -1.83 -18.22 3.27
N GLU A 87 -1.33 -18.28 2.03
CA GLU A 87 -0.58 -19.41 1.51
C GLU A 87 0.73 -19.65 2.28
N CYS A 88 1.42 -18.57 2.68
CA CYS A 88 2.67 -18.69 3.44
C CYS A 88 2.47 -18.82 4.96
N GLY A 89 1.29 -18.45 5.49
CA GLY A 89 0.96 -18.56 6.91
C GLY A 89 0.95 -17.25 7.71
N GLU A 90 1.25 -16.11 7.09
CA GLU A 90 1.16 -14.79 7.75
C GLU A 90 -0.29 -14.36 8.01
N VAL A 91 -1.25 -14.83 7.22
CA VAL A 91 -2.67 -14.45 7.33
C VAL A 91 -3.53 -15.66 7.66
N LEU A 92 -4.52 -15.48 8.55
CA LEU A 92 -5.44 -16.54 8.92
C LEU A 92 -6.21 -17.09 7.70
N PRO A 93 -6.34 -18.42 7.54
CA PRO A 93 -7.01 -19.03 6.39
C PRO A 93 -8.47 -18.58 6.18
N ARG A 94 -9.15 -18.21 7.27
CA ARG A 94 -10.55 -17.75 7.26
C ARG A 94 -10.74 -16.27 6.92
N LEU A 95 -9.67 -15.47 6.86
CA LEU A 95 -9.78 -14.06 6.53
C LEU A 95 -10.13 -13.90 5.04
N ASP A 96 -11.14 -13.09 4.75
CA ASP A 96 -11.52 -12.69 3.39
C ASP A 96 -10.61 -11.54 2.92
N PRO A 97 -9.83 -11.72 1.84
CA PRO A 97 -8.96 -10.68 1.31
C PRO A 97 -9.70 -9.42 0.84
N GLY A 98 -10.93 -9.55 0.33
CA GLY A 98 -11.65 -8.44 -0.32
C GLY A 98 -11.93 -7.27 0.64
N PRO A 99 -12.69 -7.48 1.73
CA PRO A 99 -12.98 -6.44 2.72
C PRO A 99 -11.71 -5.88 3.38
N ALA A 100 -10.70 -6.72 3.64
CA ALA A 100 -9.43 -6.27 4.20
C ALA A 100 -8.67 -5.36 3.23
N ALA A 101 -8.67 -5.67 1.93
CA ALA A 101 -8.06 -4.82 0.91
C ALA A 101 -8.77 -3.46 0.77
N VAL A 102 -10.11 -3.43 0.84
CA VAL A 102 -10.88 -2.18 0.86
C VAL A 102 -10.47 -1.32 2.07
N ARG A 103 -10.39 -1.91 3.26
CA ARG A 103 -10.01 -1.21 4.48
C ARG A 103 -8.61 -0.60 4.38
N ILE A 104 -7.63 -1.38 3.92
CA ILE A 104 -6.24 -0.91 3.74
C ILE A 104 -6.17 0.21 2.70
N ALA A 105 -6.85 0.05 1.55
CA ALA A 105 -6.89 1.09 0.52
C ALA A 105 -7.48 2.42 1.05
N ALA A 106 -8.61 2.36 1.75
CA ALA A 106 -9.24 3.53 2.36
C ALA A 106 -8.34 4.20 3.41
N MET A 107 -7.63 3.41 4.22
CA MET A 107 -6.65 3.92 5.18
C MET A 107 -5.52 4.66 4.46
N ILE A 108 -4.96 4.12 3.38
CA ILE A 108 -3.88 4.74 2.61
C ILE A 108 -4.33 6.07 2.01
N GLU A 109 -5.52 6.14 1.42
CA GLU A 109 -6.08 7.37 0.85
C GLU A 109 -6.27 8.48 1.90
N GLY A 110 -6.81 8.10 3.06
CA GLY A 110 -6.96 9.00 4.21
C GLY A 110 -5.61 9.48 4.74
N LEU A 111 -4.68 8.56 4.95
CA LEU A 111 -3.33 8.85 5.45
C LEU A 111 -2.55 9.75 4.48
N ALA A 112 -2.63 9.50 3.18
CA ALA A 112 -2.02 10.36 2.16
C ALA A 112 -2.51 11.80 2.26
N THR A 113 -3.79 12.00 2.53
CA THR A 113 -4.38 13.34 2.74
C THR A 113 -3.82 14.01 4.00
N GLN A 114 -3.67 13.28 5.11
CA GLN A 114 -3.10 13.82 6.35
C GLN A 114 -1.62 14.18 6.18
N VAL A 115 -0.82 13.26 5.62
CA VAL A 115 0.61 13.48 5.30
C VAL A 115 0.81 14.66 4.36
N TYR A 116 -0.12 14.88 3.41
CA TYR A 116 -0.02 16.02 2.51
C TYR A 116 -0.24 17.36 3.22
N ARG A 117 -1.23 17.40 4.12
CA ARG A 117 -1.61 18.58 4.92
C ARG A 117 -0.55 18.98 5.93
N ASP A 118 0.06 17.99 6.57
CA ASP A 118 1.09 18.21 7.58
C ASP A 118 2.41 17.48 7.21
N PRO A 119 3.26 18.12 6.40
CA PRO A 119 4.38 17.45 5.74
C PRO A 119 5.61 17.23 6.65
N HIS A 120 5.66 17.87 7.81
CA HIS A 120 6.85 17.84 8.68
C HIS A 120 6.64 16.94 9.90
N ASP A 121 5.62 17.23 10.70
CA ASP A 121 5.26 16.46 11.87
C ASP A 121 3.76 16.53 12.11
N VAL A 122 3.18 15.52 12.73
CA VAL A 122 1.80 15.55 13.20
C VAL A 122 1.85 15.42 14.71
N ASN A 123 1.47 16.48 15.42
CA ASN A 123 1.54 16.54 16.89
C ASN A 123 2.95 16.19 17.43
N GLY A 124 4.02 16.67 16.78
CA GLY A 124 5.40 16.43 17.20
C GLY A 124 6.01 15.09 16.78
N VAL A 125 5.28 14.25 16.04
CA VAL A 125 5.81 13.00 15.45
C VAL A 125 6.16 13.24 13.98
N PRO A 126 7.40 12.98 13.53
CA PRO A 126 7.76 13.13 12.12
C PRO A 126 6.79 12.40 11.19
N THR A 127 6.32 13.07 10.15
CA THR A 127 5.23 12.54 9.29
C THR A 127 5.56 11.18 8.67
N ALA A 128 6.83 10.94 8.31
CA ALA A 128 7.27 9.64 7.79
C ALA A 128 7.22 8.53 8.84
N GLU A 129 7.53 8.84 10.11
CA GLU A 129 7.46 7.90 11.23
C GLU A 129 6.00 7.57 11.55
N LEU A 130 5.14 8.60 11.63
CA LEU A 130 3.70 8.40 11.80
C LEU A 130 3.13 7.50 10.70
N ALA A 131 3.45 7.80 9.43
CA ALA A 131 2.97 7.02 8.30
C ALA A 131 3.39 5.55 8.39
N ALA A 132 4.65 5.29 8.71
CA ALA A 132 5.16 3.93 8.90
C ALA A 132 4.47 3.21 10.07
N SER A 133 4.24 3.90 11.18
CA SER A 133 3.56 3.36 12.36
C SER A 133 2.10 3.00 12.07
N VAL A 134 1.35 3.89 11.39
CA VAL A 134 -0.04 3.65 10.99
C VAL A 134 -0.14 2.46 10.03
N ILE A 135 0.71 2.42 9.00
CA ILE A 135 0.75 1.29 8.05
C ILE A 135 1.04 -0.01 8.79
N THR A 136 2.08 -0.04 9.63
CA THR A 136 2.49 -1.25 10.35
C THR A 136 1.39 -1.74 11.28
N THR A 137 0.76 -0.83 12.02
CA THR A 137 -0.34 -1.15 12.94
C THR A 137 -1.55 -1.71 12.20
N GLU A 138 -1.93 -1.10 11.08
CA GLU A 138 -3.05 -1.58 10.28
C GLU A 138 -2.76 -2.97 9.68
N LEU A 139 -1.57 -3.18 9.12
CA LEU A 139 -1.19 -4.49 8.57
C LEU A 139 -1.10 -5.58 9.64
N ALA A 140 -0.68 -5.27 10.86
CA ALA A 140 -0.65 -6.22 11.98
C ALA A 140 -2.03 -6.76 12.37
N THR A 141 -3.12 -6.08 11.98
CA THR A 141 -4.50 -6.59 12.17
C THR A 141 -4.89 -7.67 11.15
N VAL A 142 -4.12 -7.82 10.06
CA VAL A 142 -4.38 -8.78 8.96
C VAL A 142 -3.32 -9.88 8.95
N PHE A 143 -2.04 -9.49 9.08
CA PHE A 143 -0.89 -10.37 9.06
C PHE A 143 -0.49 -10.72 10.50
N THR A 144 -1.22 -11.66 11.09
CA THR A 144 -1.10 -12.02 12.52
C THR A 144 -0.21 -13.23 12.78
N GLY A 145 0.28 -13.89 11.73
CA GLY A 145 1.12 -15.08 11.80
C GLY A 145 2.50 -14.88 11.16
N ASP A 146 3.28 -15.95 11.13
CA ASP A 146 4.62 -15.97 10.53
C ASP A 146 4.62 -16.73 9.19
N CYS A 147 5.42 -16.22 8.26
CA CYS A 147 5.66 -16.83 6.96
C CYS A 147 6.53 -18.08 7.11
N ARG A 148 6.01 -19.25 6.72
CA ARG A 148 6.74 -20.51 6.76
C ARG A 148 7.47 -20.85 5.46
N GLN A 149 7.41 -19.98 4.45
CA GLN A 149 7.98 -20.23 3.12
C GLN A 149 9.51 -20.36 3.15
N TYR A 150 10.18 -19.80 4.16
CA TYR A 150 11.64 -19.78 4.26
C TYR A 150 12.21 -20.67 5.38
N ASP A 151 11.36 -21.32 6.17
CA ASP A 151 11.76 -22.12 7.34
C ASP A 151 12.50 -23.43 6.98
N GLY A 152 12.52 -23.81 5.70
CA GLY A 152 13.12 -25.06 5.21
C GLY A 152 14.36 -24.92 4.30
N LYS A 153 15.05 -23.77 4.27
CA LYS A 153 16.24 -23.54 3.41
C LYS A 153 17.49 -23.12 4.21
N GLY A 154 17.79 -23.88 5.27
CA GLY A 154 18.91 -23.62 6.17
C GLY A 154 19.76 -24.84 6.54
N ASP A 155 19.60 -25.99 5.88
CA ASP A 155 20.49 -27.15 6.02
C ASP A 155 20.67 -27.81 4.64
N ASP A 156 21.69 -27.36 3.90
CA ASP A 156 22.50 -28.17 2.96
C ASP A 156 23.80 -27.42 2.64
#